data_AF-A0A4Q4T2K0-F1
#
_entry.id   AF-A0A4Q4T2K0-F1
#
_cell.length_a   1.000
_cell.length_b   1.000
_cell.length_c   1.000
_cell.angle_alpha   90.00
_cell.angle_beta   90.00
_cell.angle_gamma   90.00
#
_symmetry.space_group_name_H-M   'P 1'
#
loop_
_entity.id
_entity.type
_entity.pdbx_description
1 polymer ?
#
loop_
_entity_poly.entity_id
_entity_poly.type
_entity_poly.pdbx_seq_one_letter_code
_entity_poly.pdbx_strand_id
1 'polypeptide(L)'
;MPQYHTAAGTFSHVDEKSAYPRIPQVTFGTAVAIGLGAGLAGAAGMALVSKVEQVFTHRPNSYVPGRTVATHLGLSGDSFARHPDILNHIHHFGMGFLAGPVRAIMSYYGIIGPVASFMHTGIRIMMDQVVENAAGVSALPWTWPINEQVIDVSLKGVYALTTGYICDRSRNMQSVLHPVVGPKKEIHDLNGRVALVVGGALGIGYEISRAFVQNGARVIMVNRKEDQGEDAIKKIKEEVGQDAKVEWVGCDMGNLKQIKEVFTGIREREDRLDLLILSAGINANQYGETTDGIDRHFQVNWLGQFYVCNLLFPLIRKTSKIPDAPAPRIVWESSTQHQAAPSVVHFGSVDEINDSKVGNLELYGRAKLAIILGVKFGFVDRVIKPNGDNIYALSVHPGAVNTAMQQQWKDAYPGLFGKIVTNMMLVAGRDIEQGSYSALYAATAPEVEEKGWNGAYFDDPGKLGSQSRQAQDPALGAALWDLSHRLIKEKVGEDAMVDWTAAKS
;
A
#
# COMPACT_ATOMS: atom_id res chain seq x y z
N MET A 1 -35.86 12.82 -13.47
CA MET A 1 -34.96 12.83 -14.65
C MET A 1 -35.81 12.70 -15.90
N PRO A 2 -35.49 13.35 -17.04
CA PRO A 2 -36.33 13.22 -18.22
C PRO A 2 -36.23 11.78 -18.74
N GLN A 3 -37.33 11.05 -18.63
CA GLN A 3 -37.48 9.71 -19.17
C GLN A 3 -38.07 9.84 -20.58
N TYR A 4 -37.43 9.20 -21.55
CA TYR A 4 -38.00 9.09 -22.90
C TYR A 4 -38.59 7.70 -23.07
N HIS A 5 -39.89 7.67 -23.38
CA HIS A 5 -40.62 6.44 -23.64
C HIS A 5 -40.66 6.18 -25.14
N THR A 6 -40.25 4.99 -25.55
CA THR A 6 -40.49 4.47 -26.90
C THR A 6 -41.24 3.15 -26.82
N ALA A 7 -41.76 2.66 -27.94
CA ALA A 7 -42.60 1.47 -28.02
C ALA A 7 -41.92 0.16 -27.56
N ALA A 8 -40.61 0.17 -27.28
CA ALA A 8 -39.84 -0.99 -26.82
C ALA A 8 -39.44 -0.95 -25.32
N GLY A 9 -39.90 0.03 -24.54
CA GLY A 9 -39.65 0.13 -23.09
C GLY A 9 -38.72 1.29 -22.68
N THR A 10 -38.55 1.46 -21.36
CA THR A 10 -37.85 2.60 -20.73
C THR A 10 -36.40 2.23 -20.41
N PHE A 11 -35.43 2.97 -20.97
CA PHE A 11 -34.00 2.79 -20.70
C PHE A 11 -33.44 3.90 -19.82
N SER A 12 -32.60 3.54 -18.84
CA SER A 12 -31.70 4.44 -18.11
C SER A 12 -30.25 4.09 -18.48
N HIS A 13 -29.48 5.06 -18.97
CA HIS A 13 -28.07 4.80 -19.29
C HIS A 13 -27.22 4.62 -18.02
N VAL A 14 -26.52 3.49 -17.97
CA VAL A 14 -25.13 3.43 -17.53
C VAL A 14 -24.36 2.86 -18.70
N ASP A 15 -23.39 3.60 -19.25
CA ASP A 15 -22.33 2.97 -20.03
C ASP A 15 -21.01 3.72 -19.81
N GLU A 16 -20.03 3.02 -19.25
CA GLU A 16 -18.65 3.48 -19.08
C GLU A 16 -17.66 2.39 -19.55
N LYS A 17 -18.01 1.66 -20.62
CA LYS A 17 -17.02 0.90 -21.40
C LYS A 17 -16.07 1.87 -22.14
N SER A 18 -15.05 2.37 -21.44
CA SER A 18 -13.89 3.06 -22.04
C SER A 18 -12.61 2.27 -21.76
N ALA A 19 -11.88 1.93 -22.82
CA ALA A 19 -10.61 1.20 -22.78
C ALA A 19 -9.37 2.12 -22.56
N TYR A 20 -9.49 3.20 -21.79
CA TYR A 20 -8.42 4.18 -21.52
C TYR A 20 -8.06 4.29 -20.03
N PRO A 21 -6.85 4.78 -19.67
CA PRO A 21 -6.38 4.87 -18.28
C PRO A 21 -7.37 5.66 -17.42
N ARG A 22 -7.66 5.20 -16.20
CA ARG A 22 -8.53 5.89 -15.24
C ARG A 22 -8.17 7.37 -15.18
N ILE A 23 -9.04 8.26 -15.68
CA ILE A 23 -9.74 9.18 -14.77
C ILE A 23 -8.84 9.90 -13.76
N PRO A 24 -7.96 10.86 -14.10
CA PRO A 24 -7.23 11.60 -13.07
C PRO A 24 -8.21 12.20 -12.06
N GLN A 25 -8.00 11.96 -10.76
CA GLN A 25 -8.94 12.35 -9.67
C GLN A 25 -9.09 13.87 -9.50
N VAL A 26 -8.31 14.64 -10.26
CA VAL A 26 -8.36 16.09 -10.36
C VAL A 26 -8.48 16.47 -11.82
N THR A 27 -9.18 17.56 -12.12
CA THR A 27 -9.23 18.07 -13.50
C THR A 27 -7.83 18.41 -14.00
N PHE A 28 -7.62 18.43 -15.32
CA PHE A 28 -6.33 18.84 -15.90
C PHE A 28 -5.91 20.25 -15.42
N GLY A 29 -6.85 21.19 -15.34
CA GLY A 29 -6.59 22.53 -14.81
C GLY A 29 -6.14 22.52 -13.35
N THR A 30 -6.76 21.67 -12.52
CA THR A 30 -6.35 21.47 -11.13
C THR A 30 -4.96 20.86 -11.03
N ALA A 31 -4.63 19.87 -11.87
CA ALA A 31 -3.29 19.27 -11.91
C ALA A 31 -2.23 20.31 -12.27
N VAL A 32 -2.50 21.16 -13.27
CA VAL A 32 -1.61 22.27 -13.64
C VAL A 32 -1.42 23.23 -12.46
N ALA A 33 -2.51 23.64 -11.79
CA ALA A 33 -2.43 24.53 -10.63
C ALA A 33 -1.61 23.94 -9.47
N ILE A 34 -1.76 22.64 -9.19
CA ILE A 34 -0.93 21.94 -8.22
C ILE A 34 0.53 21.94 -8.66
N GLY A 35 0.79 21.68 -9.94
CA GLY A 35 2.13 21.75 -10.52
C GLY A 35 2.80 23.11 -10.32
N LEU A 36 2.06 24.20 -10.53
CA LEU A 36 2.57 25.56 -10.29
C LEU A 36 3.00 25.77 -8.84
N GLY A 37 2.16 25.37 -7.87
CA GLY A 37 2.48 25.45 -6.44
C GLY A 37 3.63 24.54 -6.02
N ALA A 38 3.65 23.31 -6.53
CA ALA A 38 4.74 22.35 -6.33
C ALA A 38 6.07 22.89 -6.88
N GLY A 39 6.02 23.57 -8.03
CA GLY A 39 7.15 24.25 -8.64
C GLY A 39 7.77 25.33 -7.76
N LEU A 40 6.95 26.18 -7.14
CA LEU A 40 7.42 27.19 -6.18
C LEU A 40 8.05 26.54 -4.94
N ALA A 41 7.43 25.50 -4.40
CA ALA A 41 7.95 24.76 -3.25
C ALA A 41 9.29 24.09 -3.56
N GLY A 42 9.42 23.46 -4.74
CA GLY A 42 10.68 22.90 -5.22
C GLY A 42 11.77 23.95 -5.37
N ALA A 43 11.44 25.15 -5.89
CA ALA A 43 12.39 26.25 -6.03
C ALA A 43 12.87 26.76 -4.66
N ALA A 44 11.97 26.88 -3.68
CA ALA A 44 12.33 27.23 -2.31
C ALA A 44 13.24 26.18 -1.66
N GLY A 45 12.93 24.88 -1.83
CA GLY A 45 13.74 23.78 -1.34
C GLY A 45 15.15 23.78 -1.95
N MET A 46 15.24 24.00 -3.26
CA MET A 46 16.51 24.15 -3.97
C MET A 46 17.33 25.34 -3.43
N ALA A 47 16.69 26.51 -3.24
CA ALA A 47 17.36 27.71 -2.74
C ALA A 47 17.90 27.49 -1.31
N LEU A 48 17.13 26.83 -0.45
CA LEU A 48 17.57 26.49 0.91
C LEU A 48 18.76 25.53 0.89
N VAL A 49 18.69 24.45 0.11
CA VAL A 49 19.78 23.47 -0.01
C VAL A 49 21.02 24.13 -0.60
N SER A 50 20.87 25.04 -1.56
CA SER A 50 21.99 25.81 -2.10
C SER A 50 22.65 26.68 -1.03
N LYS A 51 21.89 27.35 -0.15
CA LYS A 51 22.47 28.11 0.96
C LYS A 51 23.22 27.23 1.96
N VAL A 52 22.68 26.06 2.26
CA VAL A 52 23.36 25.08 3.12
C VAL A 52 24.65 24.59 2.45
N GLU A 53 24.60 24.23 1.17
CA GLU A 53 25.77 23.80 0.40
C GLU A 53 26.88 24.85 0.39
N GLN A 54 26.54 26.12 0.14
CA GLN A 54 27.49 27.24 0.13
C GLN A 54 28.21 27.45 1.48
N VAL A 55 27.57 27.12 2.61
CA VAL A 55 28.22 27.19 3.93
C VAL A 55 29.38 26.19 4.03
N PHE A 56 29.27 25.02 3.39
CA PHE A 56 30.31 24.00 3.43
C PHE A 56 31.35 24.18 2.32
N THR A 57 30.91 24.54 1.11
CA THR A 57 31.80 24.64 -0.06
C THR A 57 32.46 26.01 -0.20
N HIS A 58 32.01 27.01 0.56
CA HIS A 58 32.44 28.41 0.45
C HIS A 58 32.24 29.00 -0.96
N ARG A 59 31.33 28.41 -1.73
CA ARG A 59 31.05 28.81 -3.10
C ARG A 59 30.27 30.14 -3.14
N PRO A 60 30.65 31.11 -3.99
CA PRO A 60 29.86 32.33 -4.16
C PRO A 60 28.54 32.07 -4.90
N ASN A 61 27.57 32.98 -4.76
CA ASN A 61 26.32 32.91 -5.53
C ASN A 61 26.60 32.99 -7.03
N SER A 62 25.90 32.16 -7.81
CA SER A 62 25.82 32.34 -9.26
C SER A 62 24.77 33.39 -9.60
N TYR A 63 25.14 34.32 -10.49
CA TYR A 63 24.25 35.38 -11.00
C TYR A 63 23.91 35.20 -12.48
N VAL A 64 24.32 34.09 -13.09
CA VAL A 64 23.93 33.71 -14.46
C VAL A 64 22.40 33.69 -14.64
N PRO A 65 21.60 33.13 -13.69
CA PRO A 65 20.15 33.15 -13.78
C PRO A 65 19.58 34.58 -13.77
N GLY A 66 20.08 35.45 -12.88
CA GLY A 66 19.68 36.85 -12.84
C GLY A 66 20.04 37.64 -14.12
N ARG A 67 21.21 37.38 -14.71
CA ARG A 67 21.62 37.98 -16.00
C ARG A 67 20.75 37.49 -17.16
N THR A 68 20.29 36.25 -17.11
CA THR A 68 19.36 35.69 -18.09
C THR A 68 18.05 36.48 -18.09
N VAL A 69 17.49 36.77 -16.91
CA VAL A 69 16.27 37.58 -16.79
C VAL A 69 16.52 39.01 -17.27
N ALA A 70 17.64 39.62 -16.87
CA ALA A 70 17.99 40.98 -17.30
C ALA A 70 18.10 41.10 -18.83
N THR A 71 18.70 40.10 -19.48
CA THR A 71 18.86 40.06 -20.94
C THR A 71 17.52 39.93 -21.64
N HIS A 72 16.65 39.03 -21.20
CA HIS A 72 15.31 38.87 -21.78
C HIS A 72 14.41 40.09 -21.59
N LEU A 73 14.61 40.85 -20.51
CA LEU A 73 13.87 42.08 -20.21
C LEU A 73 14.53 43.35 -20.79
N GLY A 74 15.67 43.23 -21.49
CA GLY A 74 16.40 44.37 -22.05
C GLY A 74 16.94 45.36 -21.00
N LEU A 75 17.23 44.88 -19.79
CA LEU A 75 17.72 45.72 -18.70
C LEU A 75 19.20 46.10 -18.92
N SER A 76 19.52 47.37 -18.70
CA SER A 76 20.91 47.84 -18.71
C SER A 76 21.74 47.23 -17.57
N GLY A 77 23.06 47.20 -17.73
CA GLY A 77 23.99 46.72 -16.70
C GLY A 77 23.80 47.43 -15.34
N ASP A 78 23.54 48.74 -15.37
CA ASP A 78 23.27 49.53 -14.15
C ASP A 78 21.95 49.16 -13.47
N SER A 79 20.98 48.69 -14.24
CA SER A 79 19.70 48.19 -13.70
C SER A 79 19.86 46.80 -13.07
N PHE A 80 20.68 45.94 -13.67
CA PHE A 80 21.04 44.65 -13.08
C PHE A 80 21.84 44.82 -11.78
N ALA A 81 22.85 45.70 -11.77
CA ALA A 81 23.72 45.94 -10.62
C ALA A 81 22.97 46.46 -9.37
N ARG A 82 21.83 47.14 -9.56
CA ARG A 82 20.98 47.62 -8.46
C ARG A 82 20.20 46.51 -7.77
N HIS A 83 19.85 45.43 -8.48
CA HIS A 83 18.95 44.38 -7.97
C HIS A 83 19.37 42.94 -8.38
N PRO A 84 20.65 42.54 -8.24
CA PRO A 84 21.14 41.27 -8.78
C PRO A 84 20.50 40.05 -8.11
N ASP A 85 20.30 40.09 -6.79
CA ASP A 85 19.67 38.99 -6.04
C ASP A 85 18.18 38.86 -6.35
N ILE A 86 17.48 39.98 -6.55
CA ILE A 86 16.04 39.97 -6.89
C ILE A 86 15.85 39.30 -8.25
N LEU A 87 16.65 39.70 -9.25
CA LEU A 87 16.59 39.11 -10.58
C LEU A 87 16.96 37.63 -10.56
N ASN A 88 17.89 37.23 -9.69
CA ASN A 88 18.26 35.83 -9.52
C ASN A 88 17.12 34.98 -8.91
N HIS A 89 16.44 35.50 -7.88
CA HIS A 89 15.26 34.85 -7.33
C HIS A 89 14.11 34.80 -8.33
N ILE A 90 13.85 35.86 -9.09
CA ILE A 90 12.84 35.87 -10.15
C ILE A 90 13.10 34.74 -11.15
N HIS A 91 14.35 34.53 -11.56
CA HIS A 91 14.69 33.41 -12.43
C HIS A 91 14.37 32.07 -11.77
N HIS A 92 14.91 31.80 -10.57
CA HIS A 92 14.77 30.48 -9.94
C HIS A 92 13.32 30.12 -9.61
N PHE A 93 12.56 31.08 -9.05
CA PHE A 93 11.14 30.87 -8.76
C PHE A 93 10.28 30.88 -10.01
N GLY A 94 10.61 31.69 -11.02
CA GLY A 94 9.91 31.70 -12.31
C GLY A 94 10.07 30.39 -13.08
N MET A 95 11.32 29.92 -13.22
CA MET A 95 11.60 28.63 -13.86
C MET A 95 11.05 27.47 -13.04
N GLY A 96 11.12 27.55 -11.71
CA GLY A 96 10.51 26.57 -10.82
C GLY A 96 8.99 26.51 -10.98
N PHE A 97 8.32 27.67 -11.04
CA PHE A 97 6.88 27.77 -11.28
C PHE A 97 6.49 27.16 -12.63
N LEU A 98 7.24 27.45 -13.70
CA LEU A 98 6.94 26.96 -15.06
C LEU A 98 7.25 25.46 -15.26
N ALA A 99 8.29 24.92 -14.59
CA ALA A 99 8.66 23.51 -14.71
C ALA A 99 7.78 22.57 -13.86
N GLY A 100 7.07 23.11 -12.86
CA GLY A 100 6.21 22.35 -11.96
C GLY A 100 5.01 21.66 -12.64
N PRO A 101 4.26 22.34 -13.54
CA PRO A 101 3.21 21.73 -14.36
C PRO A 101 3.66 20.50 -15.14
N VAL A 102 4.90 20.47 -15.64
CA VAL A 102 5.41 19.30 -16.36
C VAL A 102 5.42 18.07 -15.46
N ARG A 103 5.83 18.22 -14.20
CA ARG A 103 5.79 17.12 -13.23
C ARG A 103 4.39 16.70 -12.85
N ALA A 104 3.47 17.67 -12.74
CA ALA A 104 2.08 17.40 -12.48
C ALA A 104 1.40 16.68 -13.65
N ILE A 105 1.75 17.02 -14.89
CA ILE A 105 1.29 16.34 -16.10
C ILE A 105 1.84 14.92 -16.17
N MET A 106 3.13 14.71 -15.87
CA MET A 106 3.72 13.37 -15.74
C MET A 106 2.93 12.54 -14.72
N SER A 107 2.65 13.09 -13.53
CA SER A 107 1.84 12.43 -12.50
C SER A 107 0.39 12.16 -12.96
N TYR A 108 -0.22 13.13 -13.65
CA TYR A 108 -1.58 13.06 -14.21
C TYR A 108 -1.73 11.87 -15.17
N TYR A 109 -0.71 11.61 -15.99
CA TYR A 109 -0.65 10.48 -16.91
C TYR A 109 -0.05 9.19 -16.31
N GLY A 110 0.24 9.18 -15.00
CA GLY A 110 0.71 7.98 -14.28
C GLY A 110 2.20 7.72 -14.32
N ILE A 111 3.01 8.69 -14.78
CA ILE A 111 4.47 8.66 -14.71
C ILE A 111 4.87 9.25 -13.33
N ILE A 112 5.03 8.37 -12.35
CA ILE A 112 5.23 8.72 -10.92
C ILE A 112 6.48 8.08 -10.30
N GLY A 113 6.81 8.47 -9.07
CA GLY A 113 7.85 7.85 -8.28
C GLY A 113 9.28 8.23 -8.67
N PRO A 114 10.29 7.49 -8.19
CA PRO A 114 11.70 7.87 -8.30
C PRO A 114 12.17 8.02 -9.75
N VAL A 115 11.69 7.17 -10.66
CA VAL A 115 12.03 7.25 -12.10
C VAL A 115 11.44 8.51 -12.73
N ALA A 116 10.21 8.88 -12.38
CA ALA A 116 9.59 10.12 -12.85
C ALA A 116 10.32 11.36 -12.32
N SER A 117 10.74 11.35 -11.05
CA SER A 117 11.57 12.43 -10.50
C SER A 117 12.94 12.49 -11.16
N PHE A 118 13.57 11.36 -11.49
CA PHE A 118 14.82 11.36 -12.27
C PHE A 118 14.64 11.96 -13.67
N MET A 119 13.58 11.57 -14.39
CA MET A 119 13.25 12.16 -15.69
C MET A 119 12.99 13.66 -15.58
N HIS A 120 12.26 14.09 -14.54
CA HIS A 120 11.96 15.49 -14.31
C HIS A 120 13.19 16.31 -13.90
N THR A 121 14.17 15.72 -13.21
CA THR A 121 15.50 16.33 -13.01
C THR A 121 16.14 16.67 -14.36
N GLY A 122 16.15 15.71 -15.30
CA GLY A 122 16.68 15.93 -16.65
C GLY A 122 15.93 17.05 -17.40
N ILE A 123 14.59 17.04 -17.34
CA ILE A 123 13.76 18.10 -17.92
C ILE A 123 14.10 19.46 -17.31
N ARG A 124 14.21 19.54 -15.98
CA ARG A 124 14.50 20.79 -15.27
C ARG A 124 15.85 21.37 -15.67
N ILE A 125 16.87 20.52 -15.80
CA ILE A 125 18.22 20.91 -16.27
C ILE A 125 18.14 21.45 -17.70
N MET A 126 17.48 20.72 -18.61
CA MET A 126 17.34 21.16 -20.00
C MET A 126 16.60 22.50 -20.12
N MET A 127 15.56 22.72 -19.32
CA MET A 127 14.83 23.99 -19.31
C MET A 127 15.72 25.18 -18.94
N ASP A 128 16.55 25.05 -17.89
CA ASP A 128 17.51 26.11 -17.53
C ASP A 128 18.50 26.33 -18.67
N GLN A 129 19.06 25.25 -19.24
CA GLN A 129 20.04 25.36 -20.31
C GLN A 129 19.48 26.02 -21.57
N VAL A 130 18.23 25.72 -21.95
CA VAL A 130 17.61 26.38 -23.10
C VAL A 130 17.46 27.88 -22.85
N VAL A 131 16.95 28.27 -21.69
CA VAL A 131 16.68 29.68 -21.38
C VAL A 131 17.97 30.49 -21.17
N GLU A 132 18.95 29.93 -20.47
CA GLU A 132 20.22 30.61 -20.22
C GLU A 132 21.10 30.71 -21.48
N ASN A 133 21.16 29.67 -22.31
CA ASN A 133 21.93 29.70 -23.56
C ASN A 133 21.24 30.60 -24.61
N ALA A 134 19.90 30.66 -24.64
CA ALA A 134 19.18 31.58 -25.51
C ALA A 134 19.48 33.06 -25.18
N ALA A 135 19.77 33.37 -23.91
CA ALA A 135 20.26 34.69 -23.51
C ALA A 135 21.75 34.91 -23.79
N GLY A 136 22.51 33.89 -24.18
CA GLY A 136 23.95 33.98 -24.44
C GLY A 136 24.80 34.25 -23.17
N VAL A 137 24.29 33.93 -21.99
CA VAL A 137 24.93 34.25 -20.70
C VAL A 137 25.52 33.04 -19.97
N SER A 138 25.32 31.83 -20.49
CA SER A 138 25.77 30.57 -19.87
C SER A 138 26.61 29.75 -20.85
N ALA A 139 27.42 28.85 -20.30
CA ALA A 139 28.23 27.90 -21.04
C ALA A 139 27.61 26.50 -20.93
N LEU A 140 27.87 25.63 -21.90
CA LEU A 140 27.27 24.29 -21.93
C LEU A 140 27.73 23.45 -20.72
N PRO A 141 26.86 22.63 -20.08
CA PRO A 141 27.16 22.01 -18.79
C PRO A 141 28.41 21.12 -18.78
N TRP A 142 28.70 20.44 -19.90
CA TRP A 142 29.88 19.58 -20.04
C TRP A 142 31.20 20.35 -20.10
N THR A 143 31.15 21.67 -20.20
CA THR A 143 32.33 22.55 -20.12
C THR A 143 32.61 23.03 -18.69
N TRP A 144 31.69 22.80 -17.75
CA TRP A 144 31.85 23.22 -16.35
C TRP A 144 32.76 22.24 -15.58
N PRO A 145 33.40 22.71 -14.51
CA PRO A 145 34.06 21.83 -13.55
C PRO A 145 33.12 20.72 -13.03
N ILE A 146 33.65 19.52 -12.76
CA ILE A 146 32.84 18.36 -12.35
C ILE A 146 32.04 18.64 -11.08
N ASN A 147 32.63 19.33 -10.11
CA ASN A 147 31.96 19.72 -8.86
C ASN A 147 30.73 20.62 -9.13
N GLU A 148 30.82 21.50 -10.13
CA GLU A 148 29.72 22.37 -10.54
C GLU A 148 28.57 21.58 -11.17
N GLN A 149 28.90 20.61 -12.02
CA GLN A 149 27.91 19.70 -12.61
C GLN A 149 27.19 18.87 -11.54
N VAL A 150 27.93 18.35 -10.55
CA VAL A 150 27.36 17.56 -9.45
C VAL A 150 26.42 18.39 -8.58
N ILE A 151 26.80 19.63 -8.24
CA ILE A 151 25.95 20.54 -7.46
C ILE A 151 24.68 20.87 -8.24
N ASP A 152 24.81 21.19 -9.53
CA ASP A 152 23.67 21.53 -10.39
C ASP A 152 22.65 20.38 -10.47
N VAL A 153 23.12 19.18 -10.81
CA VAL A 153 22.28 17.97 -10.87
C VAL A 153 21.62 17.68 -9.52
N SER A 154 22.37 17.84 -8.42
CA SER A 154 21.84 17.59 -7.07
C SER A 154 20.73 18.56 -6.69
N LEU A 155 20.92 19.86 -6.98
CA LEU A 155 19.92 20.89 -6.73
C LEU A 155 18.66 20.69 -7.58
N LYS A 156 18.82 20.31 -8.86
CA LYS A 156 17.68 19.95 -9.72
C LYS A 156 17.01 18.64 -9.27
N GLY A 157 17.76 17.71 -8.71
CA GLY A 157 17.26 16.50 -8.07
C GLY A 157 16.38 16.81 -6.86
N VAL A 158 16.82 17.72 -5.98
CA VAL A 158 16.01 18.21 -4.85
C VAL A 158 14.69 18.80 -5.35
N TYR A 159 14.74 19.66 -6.36
CA TYR A 159 13.54 20.23 -6.97
C TYR A 159 12.59 19.16 -7.52
N ALA A 160 13.10 18.18 -8.27
CA ALA A 160 12.29 17.13 -8.89
C ALA A 160 11.73 16.12 -7.87
N LEU A 161 12.42 15.92 -6.75
CA LEU A 161 11.92 15.12 -5.62
C LEU A 161 10.84 15.87 -4.84
N THR A 162 11.04 17.15 -4.54
CA THR A 162 10.02 17.98 -3.86
C THR A 162 8.76 18.13 -4.70
N THR A 163 8.91 18.47 -5.98
CA THR A 163 7.77 18.60 -6.90
C THR A 163 7.10 17.25 -7.15
N GLY A 164 7.87 16.16 -7.27
CA GLY A 164 7.34 14.81 -7.39
C GLY A 164 6.58 14.35 -6.17
N TYR A 165 7.10 14.61 -4.96
CA TYR A 165 6.41 14.32 -3.70
C TYR A 165 5.05 15.03 -3.64
N ILE A 166 4.99 16.32 -3.99
CA ILE A 166 3.75 17.08 -3.98
C ILE A 166 2.79 16.59 -5.08
N CYS A 167 3.27 16.45 -6.32
CA CYS A 167 2.43 16.11 -7.47
C CYS A 167 1.91 14.66 -7.42
N ASP A 168 2.72 13.69 -6.99
CA ASP A 168 2.31 12.29 -6.90
C ASP A 168 1.32 12.08 -5.76
N ARG A 169 1.54 12.78 -4.65
CA ARG A 169 0.63 12.79 -3.50
C ARG A 169 -0.63 13.59 -3.78
N SER A 170 -0.59 14.53 -4.72
CA SER A 170 -1.76 15.30 -5.12
C SER A 170 -2.76 14.55 -6.00
N ARG A 171 -2.32 13.49 -6.69
CA ARG A 171 -3.22 12.49 -7.28
C ARG A 171 -4.01 11.74 -6.20
N ASN A 172 -3.46 11.71 -4.99
CA ASN A 172 -4.08 11.20 -3.77
C ASN A 172 -4.61 12.34 -2.87
N MET A 173 -4.83 13.57 -3.36
CA MET A 173 -5.21 14.72 -2.50
C MET A 173 -6.65 14.71 -1.98
N GLN A 174 -7.31 13.56 -1.97
CA GLN A 174 -8.43 13.30 -1.06
C GLN A 174 -8.01 12.48 0.18
N SER A 175 -6.79 11.92 0.25
CA SER A 175 -6.37 11.04 1.35
C SER A 175 -5.27 11.60 2.26
N VAL A 176 -4.74 12.81 2.00
CA VAL A 176 -3.56 13.35 2.72
C VAL A 176 -3.82 14.67 3.44
N LEU A 177 -4.74 15.50 2.93
CA LEU A 177 -5.13 16.76 3.59
C LEU A 177 -6.36 16.61 4.49
N HIS A 178 -6.97 15.43 4.49
CA HIS A 178 -7.78 15.01 5.63
C HIS A 178 -6.82 14.37 6.63
N PRO A 179 -6.87 14.69 7.94
CA PRO A 179 -6.49 13.67 8.91
C PRO A 179 -7.20 12.40 8.46
N VAL A 180 -6.57 11.23 8.59
CA VAL A 180 -7.34 9.98 8.60
C VAL A 180 -8.22 10.09 9.84
N VAL A 181 -9.31 10.84 9.72
CA VAL A 181 -10.55 10.58 10.41
C VAL A 181 -10.86 9.23 9.82
N GLY A 182 -10.41 8.17 10.50
CA GLY A 182 -10.99 6.87 10.27
C GLY A 182 -12.51 6.98 10.39
N PRO A 183 -13.27 5.89 10.24
CA PRO A 183 -14.57 5.89 10.91
C PRO A 183 -14.39 6.49 12.31
N LYS A 184 -15.35 7.30 12.80
CA LYS A 184 -15.37 7.73 14.21
C LYS A 184 -14.94 6.52 15.03
N LYS A 185 -14.09 6.72 16.04
CA LYS A 185 -13.47 5.70 16.90
C LYS A 185 -14.53 4.90 17.67
N GLU A 186 -15.37 4.20 16.93
CA GLU A 186 -16.58 3.50 17.29
C GLU A 186 -16.48 2.18 16.52
N ILE A 187 -15.57 1.33 16.99
CA ILE A 187 -15.75 -0.09 16.74
C ILE A 187 -17.05 -0.44 17.46
N HIS A 188 -18.03 -0.94 16.71
CA HIS A 188 -19.29 -1.38 17.29
C HIS A 188 -19.03 -2.40 18.40
N ASP A 189 -19.91 -2.43 19.41
CA ASP A 189 -19.81 -3.39 20.50
C ASP A 189 -19.63 -4.83 19.97
N LEU A 190 -18.55 -5.48 20.39
CA LEU A 190 -18.19 -6.85 20.02
C LEU A 190 -18.44 -7.84 21.17
N ASN A 191 -19.16 -7.42 22.22
CA ASN A 191 -19.55 -8.29 23.32
C ASN A 191 -20.16 -9.61 22.83
N GLY A 192 -19.62 -10.71 23.34
CA GLY A 192 -20.09 -12.06 22.99
C GLY A 192 -19.60 -12.59 21.62
N ARG A 193 -18.82 -11.81 20.87
CA ARG A 193 -18.18 -12.26 19.62
C ARG A 193 -16.80 -12.86 19.87
N VAL A 194 -16.42 -13.79 19.01
CA VAL A 194 -15.09 -14.42 19.01
C VAL A 194 -14.33 -13.99 17.77
N ALA A 195 -13.12 -13.45 17.98
CA ALA A 195 -12.21 -13.07 16.92
C ALA A 195 -10.93 -13.92 16.98
N LEU A 196 -10.42 -14.30 15.82
CA LEU A 196 -9.12 -14.93 15.66
C LEU A 196 -8.25 -14.05 14.76
N VAL A 197 -7.06 -13.68 15.24
CA VAL A 197 -6.12 -12.82 14.52
C VAL A 197 -4.82 -13.57 14.28
N VAL A 198 -4.61 -14.02 13.05
CA VAL A 198 -3.34 -14.60 12.60
C VAL A 198 -2.35 -13.45 12.38
N GLY A 199 -1.20 -13.50 13.06
CA GLY A 199 -0.29 -12.36 13.22
C GLY A 199 -0.68 -11.41 14.36
N GLY A 200 -1.56 -11.84 15.26
CA GLY A 200 -2.25 -10.97 16.21
C GLY A 200 -1.44 -10.38 17.37
N ALA A 201 -0.20 -10.80 17.61
CA ALA A 201 0.59 -10.34 18.76
C ALA A 201 1.61 -9.23 18.44
N LEU A 202 1.76 -8.82 17.17
CA LEU A 202 2.69 -7.75 16.79
C LEU A 202 2.12 -6.85 15.71
N GLY A 203 2.65 -5.62 15.66
CA GLY A 203 2.40 -4.68 14.56
C GLY A 203 0.91 -4.42 14.36
N ILE A 204 0.48 -4.43 13.09
CA ILE A 204 -0.91 -4.18 12.71
C ILE A 204 -1.87 -5.19 13.37
N GLY A 205 -1.49 -6.48 13.40
CA GLY A 205 -2.29 -7.51 14.03
C GLY A 205 -2.48 -7.30 15.54
N TYR A 206 -1.46 -6.80 16.25
CA TYR A 206 -1.59 -6.41 17.66
C TYR A 206 -2.61 -5.29 17.86
N GLU A 207 -2.54 -4.24 17.06
CA GLU A 207 -3.47 -3.12 17.14
C GLU A 207 -4.92 -3.58 16.90
N ILE A 208 -5.13 -4.49 15.94
CA ILE A 208 -6.44 -5.11 15.68
C ILE A 208 -6.91 -5.94 16.89
N SER A 209 -6.06 -6.82 17.42
CA SER A 209 -6.36 -7.64 18.59
C SER A 209 -6.73 -6.78 19.79
N ARG A 210 -5.91 -5.77 20.09
CA ARG A 210 -6.13 -4.83 21.19
C ARG A 210 -7.46 -4.10 21.04
N ALA A 211 -7.75 -3.58 19.84
CA ALA A 211 -8.99 -2.89 19.56
C ALA A 211 -10.23 -3.78 19.69
N PHE A 212 -10.15 -5.06 19.28
CA PHE A 212 -11.24 -6.01 19.47
C PHE A 212 -11.49 -6.34 20.94
N VAL A 213 -10.42 -6.55 21.73
CA VAL A 213 -10.54 -6.82 23.17
C VAL A 213 -11.12 -5.60 23.90
N GLN A 214 -10.65 -4.40 23.57
CA GLN A 214 -11.17 -3.12 24.12
C GLN A 214 -12.68 -2.95 23.89
N ASN A 215 -13.22 -3.55 22.83
CA ASN A 215 -14.64 -3.49 22.47
C ASN A 215 -15.41 -4.78 22.83
N GLY A 216 -14.88 -5.60 23.75
CA GLY A 216 -15.63 -6.70 24.37
C GLY A 216 -15.55 -8.06 23.67
N ALA A 217 -14.82 -8.17 22.56
CA ALA A 217 -14.60 -9.46 21.90
C ALA A 217 -13.71 -10.38 22.74
N ARG A 218 -13.92 -11.70 22.62
CA ARG A 218 -12.87 -12.67 22.96
C ARG A 218 -11.92 -12.80 21.78
N VAL A 219 -10.61 -12.64 22.00
CA VAL A 219 -9.59 -12.65 20.94
C VAL A 219 -8.60 -13.80 21.14
N ILE A 220 -8.42 -14.59 20.07
CA ILE A 220 -7.39 -15.63 19.95
C ILE A 220 -6.30 -15.09 19.03
N MET A 221 -5.13 -14.74 19.59
CA MET A 221 -3.97 -14.31 18.82
C MET A 221 -3.16 -15.54 18.38
N VAL A 222 -2.84 -15.63 17.10
CA VAL A 222 -2.02 -16.72 16.56
C VAL A 222 -0.74 -16.18 15.94
N ASN A 223 0.42 -16.58 16.46
CA ASN A 223 1.73 -16.24 15.92
C ASN A 223 2.79 -17.24 16.42
N ARG A 224 4.02 -17.11 15.92
CA ARG A 224 5.05 -18.16 16.12
C ARG A 224 5.67 -18.20 17.50
N LYS A 225 5.95 -17.03 18.08
CA LYS A 225 6.77 -16.92 19.27
C LYS A 225 5.93 -16.62 20.50
N GLU A 226 6.15 -17.42 21.54
CA GLU A 226 5.45 -17.34 22.82
C GLU A 226 5.72 -16.02 23.54
N ASP A 227 6.98 -15.58 23.59
CA ASP A 227 7.39 -14.31 24.20
C ASP A 227 6.59 -13.10 23.67
N GLN A 228 6.34 -13.06 22.35
CA GLN A 228 5.52 -12.03 21.72
C GLN A 228 4.06 -12.13 22.13
N GLY A 229 3.54 -13.35 22.26
CA GLY A 229 2.17 -13.60 22.71
C GLY A 229 1.95 -13.17 24.15
N GLU A 230 2.86 -13.56 25.05
CA GLU A 230 2.82 -13.18 26.47
C GLU A 230 2.91 -11.67 26.68
N ASP A 231 3.84 -11.00 25.98
CA ASP A 231 3.98 -9.54 26.02
C ASP A 231 2.72 -8.83 25.52
N ALA A 232 2.13 -9.31 24.42
CA ALA A 232 0.88 -8.77 23.89
C ALA A 232 -0.29 -8.94 24.87
N ILE A 233 -0.46 -10.13 25.47
CA ILE A 233 -1.49 -10.40 26.48
C ILE A 233 -1.31 -9.47 27.67
N LYS A 234 -0.08 -9.33 28.17
CA LYS A 234 0.24 -8.48 29.31
C LYS A 234 -0.16 -7.03 29.04
N LYS A 235 0.27 -6.46 27.92
CA LYS A 235 -0.06 -5.08 27.54
C LYS A 235 -1.56 -4.85 27.39
N ILE A 236 -2.27 -5.77 26.72
CA ILE A 236 -3.73 -5.67 26.58
C ILE A 236 -4.42 -5.72 27.95
N LYS A 237 -3.98 -6.58 28.87
CA LYS A 237 -4.54 -6.66 30.24
C LYS A 237 -4.22 -5.45 31.10
N GLU A 238 -3.06 -4.83 30.93
CA GLU A 238 -2.69 -3.57 31.59
C GLU A 238 -3.60 -2.42 31.14
N GLU A 239 -4.00 -2.40 29.86
CA GLU A 239 -4.86 -1.36 29.30
C GLU A 239 -6.36 -1.58 29.55
N VAL A 240 -6.85 -2.81 29.34
CA VAL A 240 -8.29 -3.14 29.36
C VAL A 240 -8.76 -3.66 30.72
N GLY A 241 -7.84 -4.21 31.52
CA GLY A 241 -8.13 -4.87 32.78
C GLY A 241 -7.80 -6.38 32.76
N GLN A 242 -7.64 -6.97 33.94
CA GLN A 242 -7.18 -8.36 34.09
C GLN A 242 -8.18 -9.39 33.55
N ASP A 243 -9.47 -9.04 33.48
CA ASP A 243 -10.56 -9.86 32.95
C ASP A 243 -10.65 -9.82 31.40
N ALA A 244 -9.71 -9.14 30.73
CA ALA A 244 -9.64 -9.08 29.28
C ALA A 244 -9.59 -10.50 28.67
N LYS A 245 -10.52 -10.77 27.75
CA LYS A 245 -10.70 -12.08 27.11
C LYS A 245 -9.74 -12.26 25.94
N VAL A 246 -8.46 -12.41 26.25
CA VAL A 246 -7.40 -12.58 25.24
C VAL A 246 -6.56 -13.82 25.56
N GLU A 247 -6.30 -14.63 24.53
CA GLU A 247 -5.39 -15.77 24.60
C GLU A 247 -4.43 -15.78 23.42
N TRP A 248 -3.36 -16.58 23.54
CA TRP A 248 -2.36 -16.77 22.51
C TRP A 248 -2.22 -18.26 22.17
N VAL A 249 -1.99 -18.54 20.89
CA VAL A 249 -1.73 -19.88 20.38
C VAL A 249 -0.54 -19.85 19.42
N GLY A 250 0.44 -20.72 19.66
CA GLY A 250 1.63 -20.87 18.83
C GLY A 250 1.35 -21.57 17.50
N CYS A 251 1.67 -20.94 16.36
CA CYS A 251 1.62 -21.58 15.05
C CYS A 251 2.52 -20.88 14.01
N ASP A 252 3.27 -21.66 13.22
CA ASP A 252 4.01 -21.18 12.06
C ASP A 252 3.22 -21.37 10.76
N MET A 253 2.92 -20.25 10.08
CA MET A 253 2.24 -20.26 8.79
C MET A 253 3.08 -20.90 7.66
N GLY A 254 4.37 -21.10 7.90
CA GLY A 254 5.28 -21.86 7.06
C GLY A 254 5.30 -23.37 7.33
N ASN A 255 4.41 -23.89 8.19
CA ASN A 255 4.31 -25.33 8.49
C ASN A 255 2.84 -25.80 8.38
N LEU A 256 2.48 -26.39 7.24
CA LEU A 256 1.12 -26.80 6.94
C LEU A 256 0.61 -27.91 7.88
N LYS A 257 1.49 -28.80 8.37
CA LYS A 257 1.08 -29.84 9.34
C LYS A 257 0.71 -29.23 10.69
N GLN A 258 1.52 -28.29 11.18
CA GLN A 258 1.22 -27.54 12.40
C GLN A 258 -0.08 -26.73 12.25
N ILE A 259 -0.30 -26.11 11.08
CA ILE A 259 -1.58 -25.43 10.77
C ILE A 259 -2.76 -26.41 10.88
N LYS A 260 -2.67 -27.62 10.29
CA LYS A 260 -3.74 -28.64 10.39
C LYS A 260 -4.09 -28.93 11.85
N GLU A 261 -3.07 -29.22 12.66
CA GLU A 261 -3.23 -29.56 14.08
C GLU A 261 -3.86 -28.41 14.89
N VAL A 262 -3.24 -27.23 14.85
CA VAL A 262 -3.66 -26.07 15.65
C VAL A 262 -5.07 -25.63 15.31
N PHE A 263 -5.39 -25.47 14.03
CA PHE A 263 -6.68 -24.92 13.62
C PHE A 263 -7.81 -25.93 13.64
N THR A 264 -7.50 -27.23 13.55
CA THR A 264 -8.48 -28.28 13.88
C THR A 264 -8.84 -28.23 15.36
N GLY A 265 -7.85 -28.12 16.25
CA GLY A 265 -8.09 -27.98 17.70
C GLY A 265 -8.88 -26.71 18.07
N ILE A 266 -8.59 -25.58 17.41
CA ILE A 266 -9.39 -24.34 17.56
C ILE A 266 -10.82 -24.57 17.07
N ARG A 267 -11.01 -25.13 15.86
CA ARG A 267 -12.35 -25.41 15.34
C ARG A 267 -13.15 -26.29 16.31
N GLU A 268 -12.53 -27.31 16.90
CA GLU A 268 -13.19 -28.27 17.78
C GLU A 268 -13.63 -27.65 19.11
N ARG A 269 -12.76 -26.83 19.74
CA ARG A 269 -13.05 -26.22 21.04
C ARG A 269 -13.96 -24.99 20.99
N GLU A 270 -13.98 -24.26 19.89
CA GLU A 270 -14.74 -23.01 19.77
C GLU A 270 -16.15 -23.25 19.21
N ASP A 271 -17.16 -22.62 19.79
CA ASP A 271 -18.56 -22.76 19.33
C ASP A 271 -18.96 -21.76 18.25
N ARG A 272 -18.24 -20.63 18.18
CA ARG A 272 -18.44 -19.57 17.20
C ARG A 272 -17.12 -18.93 16.78
N LEU A 273 -17.10 -18.36 15.58
CA LEU A 273 -16.02 -17.51 15.08
C LEU A 273 -16.62 -16.42 14.18
N ASP A 274 -16.58 -15.20 14.68
CA ASP A 274 -17.22 -14.04 14.08
C ASP A 274 -16.29 -13.23 13.18
N LEU A 275 -15.02 -13.11 13.59
CA LEU A 275 -14.02 -12.29 12.91
C LEU A 275 -12.75 -13.12 12.72
N LEU A 276 -12.39 -13.42 11.48
CA LEU A 276 -11.12 -14.04 11.12
C LEU A 276 -10.25 -13.02 10.40
N ILE A 277 -9.16 -12.60 11.06
CA ILE A 277 -8.21 -11.64 10.50
C ILE A 277 -6.92 -12.36 10.14
N LEU A 278 -6.56 -12.28 8.87
CA LEU A 278 -5.40 -12.91 8.27
C LEU A 278 -4.36 -11.83 7.97
N SER A 279 -3.66 -11.44 9.04
CA SER A 279 -2.70 -10.33 9.06
C SER A 279 -1.24 -10.78 9.07
N ALA A 280 -0.96 -12.07 9.27
CA ALA A 280 0.42 -12.54 9.27
C ALA A 280 1.07 -12.30 7.92
N GLY A 281 2.34 -11.93 7.92
CA GLY A 281 3.06 -11.82 6.68
C GLY A 281 4.55 -11.57 6.84
N ILE A 282 5.27 -11.94 5.79
CA ILE A 282 6.65 -11.58 5.54
C ILE A 282 6.63 -10.54 4.43
N ASN A 283 7.30 -9.41 4.66
CA ASN A 283 7.48 -8.35 3.66
C ASN A 283 8.45 -8.80 2.55
N ALA A 284 8.72 -7.92 1.58
CA ALA A 284 9.79 -8.14 0.62
C ALA A 284 11.10 -8.47 1.37
N ASN A 285 11.61 -9.67 1.12
CA ASN A 285 12.75 -10.27 1.82
C ASN A 285 13.44 -11.24 0.86
N GLN A 286 14.64 -11.69 1.20
CA GLN A 286 15.36 -12.69 0.41
C GLN A 286 14.51 -13.95 0.19
N TYR A 287 14.58 -14.48 -1.02
CA TYR A 287 14.03 -15.80 -1.35
C TYR A 287 14.46 -16.83 -0.32
N GLY A 288 13.55 -17.75 -0.04
CA GLY A 288 13.89 -19.01 0.58
C GLY A 288 12.64 -19.76 0.96
N GLU A 289 12.81 -21.03 1.25
CA GLU A 289 11.70 -21.94 1.40
C GLU A 289 11.39 -22.17 2.88
N THR A 290 10.13 -22.45 3.15
CA THR A 290 9.65 -22.89 4.45
C THR A 290 10.03 -24.35 4.72
N THR A 291 9.61 -24.90 5.86
CA THR A 291 9.75 -26.32 6.17
C THR A 291 8.99 -27.23 5.20
N ASP A 292 8.00 -26.70 4.47
CA ASP A 292 7.26 -27.45 3.45
C ASP A 292 7.90 -27.38 2.06
N GLY A 293 9.04 -26.69 1.91
CA GLY A 293 9.74 -26.55 0.63
C GLY A 293 8.98 -25.67 -0.37
N ILE A 294 8.36 -24.60 0.11
CA ILE A 294 7.63 -23.62 -0.71
C ILE A 294 8.18 -22.23 -0.38
N ASP A 295 8.28 -21.36 -1.38
CA ASP A 295 8.66 -19.96 -1.20
C ASP A 295 7.95 -19.31 0.00
N ARG A 296 8.75 -18.74 0.90
CA ARG A 296 8.28 -18.22 2.19
C ARG A 296 7.30 -17.07 2.04
N HIS A 297 7.40 -16.25 0.98
CA HIS A 297 6.46 -15.16 0.75
C HIS A 297 5.11 -15.72 0.37
N PHE A 298 5.08 -16.63 -0.62
CA PHE A 298 3.85 -17.26 -1.07
C PHE A 298 3.20 -18.08 0.04
N GLN A 299 3.98 -18.91 0.75
CA GLN A 299 3.39 -19.77 1.76
C GLN A 299 2.88 -18.98 2.97
N VAL A 300 3.69 -18.12 3.58
CA VAL A 300 3.29 -17.44 4.83
C VAL A 300 2.18 -16.42 4.56
N ASN A 301 2.25 -15.66 3.47
CA ASN A 301 1.27 -14.61 3.20
C ASN A 301 -0.03 -15.16 2.61
N TRP A 302 0.03 -16.25 1.84
CA TRP A 302 -1.14 -16.79 1.14
C TRP A 302 -1.45 -18.23 1.56
N LEU A 303 -0.62 -19.22 1.20
CA LEU A 303 -1.02 -20.63 1.27
C LEU A 303 -1.38 -21.11 2.69
N GLY A 304 -0.56 -20.77 3.68
CA GLY A 304 -0.78 -21.16 5.08
C GLY A 304 -2.07 -20.54 5.63
N GLN A 305 -2.29 -19.25 5.36
CA GLN A 305 -3.50 -18.54 5.79
C GLN A 305 -4.75 -18.97 5.01
N PHE A 306 -4.59 -19.37 3.75
CA PHE A 306 -5.64 -20.01 2.95
C PHE A 306 -6.07 -21.33 3.59
N TYR A 307 -5.10 -22.11 4.07
CA TYR A 307 -5.38 -23.35 4.77
C TYR A 307 -6.05 -23.12 6.13
N VAL A 308 -5.64 -22.09 6.89
CA VAL A 308 -6.35 -21.64 8.10
C VAL A 308 -7.82 -21.37 7.81
N CYS A 309 -8.09 -20.60 6.74
CA CYS A 309 -9.45 -20.28 6.36
C CYS A 309 -10.26 -21.54 6.02
N ASN A 310 -9.68 -22.49 5.27
CA ASN A 310 -10.33 -23.78 4.99
C ASN A 310 -10.68 -24.56 6.27
N LEU A 311 -9.72 -24.71 7.17
CA LEU A 311 -9.90 -25.49 8.40
C LEU A 311 -10.96 -24.89 9.32
N LEU A 312 -11.04 -23.55 9.39
CA LEU A 312 -12.00 -22.82 10.22
C LEU A 312 -13.35 -22.56 9.53
N PHE A 313 -13.44 -22.73 8.21
CA PHE A 313 -14.65 -22.40 7.44
C PHE A 313 -15.93 -23.05 8.00
N PRO A 314 -15.96 -24.34 8.40
CA PRO A 314 -17.15 -24.94 8.99
C PRO A 314 -17.65 -24.24 10.26
N LEU A 315 -16.75 -23.69 11.08
CA LEU A 315 -17.09 -22.93 12.29
C LEU A 315 -17.64 -21.54 11.94
N ILE A 316 -17.04 -20.88 10.95
CA ILE A 316 -17.52 -19.59 10.43
C ILE A 316 -18.94 -19.76 9.86
N ARG A 317 -19.17 -20.84 9.11
CA ARG A 317 -20.51 -21.17 8.59
C ARG A 317 -21.52 -21.46 9.68
N LYS A 318 -21.15 -22.22 10.72
CA LYS A 318 -21.99 -22.40 11.91
C LYS A 318 -22.38 -21.06 12.51
N THR A 319 -21.42 -20.15 12.63
CA THR A 319 -21.64 -18.79 13.16
C THR A 319 -22.55 -17.95 12.26
N SER A 320 -22.41 -18.05 10.94
CA SER A 320 -23.24 -17.31 9.97
C SER A 320 -24.73 -17.67 10.01
N LYS A 321 -25.08 -18.77 10.68
CA LYS A 321 -26.46 -19.26 10.83
C LYS A 321 -27.08 -18.88 12.19
N ILE A 322 -26.35 -18.19 13.06
CA ILE A 322 -26.89 -17.71 14.33
C ILE A 322 -27.91 -16.61 14.03
N PRO A 323 -29.18 -16.74 14.47
CA PRO A 323 -30.20 -15.71 14.26
C PRO A 323 -29.77 -14.36 14.83
N ASP A 324 -30.06 -13.28 14.10
CA ASP A 324 -29.83 -11.89 14.49
C ASP A 324 -28.35 -11.51 14.77
N ALA A 325 -27.40 -12.43 14.55
CA ALA A 325 -25.98 -12.15 14.65
C ALA A 325 -25.47 -11.45 13.37
N PRO A 326 -24.57 -10.46 13.49
CA PRO A 326 -23.90 -9.88 12.33
C PRO A 326 -23.16 -10.93 11.51
N ALA A 327 -23.14 -10.76 10.18
CA ALA A 327 -22.48 -11.70 9.29
C ALA A 327 -20.97 -11.82 9.60
N PRO A 328 -20.42 -13.05 9.75
CA PRO A 328 -19.00 -13.23 9.99
C PRO A 328 -18.12 -12.57 8.92
N ARG A 329 -16.96 -12.03 9.35
CA ARG A 329 -15.99 -11.38 8.48
C ARG A 329 -14.70 -12.17 8.38
N ILE A 330 -14.20 -12.34 7.16
CA ILE A 330 -12.86 -12.85 6.87
C ILE A 330 -12.08 -11.73 6.19
N VAL A 331 -11.10 -11.16 6.89
CA VAL A 331 -10.34 -10.00 6.41
C VAL A 331 -8.89 -10.38 6.17
N TRP A 332 -8.41 -10.09 4.97
CA TRP A 332 -7.06 -10.43 4.53
C TRP A 332 -6.18 -9.20 4.34
N GLU A 333 -4.98 -9.21 4.92
CA GLU A 333 -3.99 -8.14 4.70
C GLU A 333 -3.22 -8.36 3.39
N SER A 334 -3.66 -7.66 2.35
CA SER A 334 -2.96 -7.53 1.07
C SER A 334 -2.00 -6.32 1.09
N SER A 335 -1.66 -5.77 -0.08
CA SER A 335 -0.84 -4.57 -0.22
C SER A 335 -0.99 -3.96 -1.61
N THR A 336 -0.78 -2.65 -1.75
CA THR A 336 -0.58 -2.00 -3.06
C THR A 336 0.62 -2.59 -3.82
N GLN A 337 1.55 -3.24 -3.12
CA GLN A 337 2.65 -3.99 -3.72
C GLN A 337 2.21 -5.20 -4.56
N HIS A 338 0.93 -5.59 -4.54
CA HIS A 338 0.40 -6.55 -5.53
C HIS A 338 0.64 -6.10 -6.98
N GLN A 339 0.80 -4.79 -7.21
CA GLN A 339 1.11 -4.20 -8.52
C GLN A 339 2.56 -4.46 -8.96
N ALA A 340 3.44 -4.84 -8.03
CA ALA A 340 4.82 -5.22 -8.30
C ALA A 340 4.99 -6.73 -8.55
N ALA A 341 3.90 -7.52 -8.61
CA ALA A 341 3.99 -8.92 -9.03
C ALA A 341 4.66 -9.04 -10.42
N PRO A 342 5.31 -10.19 -10.73
CA PRO A 342 5.88 -10.41 -12.06
C PRO A 342 4.87 -10.08 -13.17
N SER A 343 5.36 -9.54 -14.28
CA SER A 343 4.50 -9.16 -15.40
C SER A 343 3.67 -10.33 -15.95
N VAL A 344 4.16 -11.56 -15.77
CA VAL A 344 3.51 -12.81 -16.14
C VAL A 344 3.49 -13.73 -14.92
N VAL A 345 2.30 -14.10 -14.46
CA VAL A 345 2.05 -15.07 -13.39
C VAL A 345 1.02 -16.08 -13.91
N HIS A 346 1.23 -17.36 -13.63
CA HIS A 346 0.32 -18.43 -14.03
C HIS A 346 -0.26 -19.20 -12.84
N PHE A 347 0.45 -19.23 -11.71
CA PHE A 347 0.12 -20.13 -10.59
C PHE A 347 -0.03 -21.60 -11.05
N GLY A 348 0.84 -22.04 -11.97
CA GLY A 348 0.74 -23.37 -12.58
C GLY A 348 1.35 -24.48 -11.74
N SER A 349 2.47 -24.19 -11.06
CA SER A 349 3.29 -25.21 -10.39
C SER A 349 4.04 -24.67 -9.18
N VAL A 350 4.53 -25.57 -8.33
CA VAL A 350 5.45 -25.22 -7.24
C VAL A 350 6.77 -24.65 -7.77
N ASP A 351 7.25 -25.10 -8.94
CA ASP A 351 8.50 -24.61 -9.53
C ASP A 351 8.41 -23.13 -9.93
N GLU A 352 7.24 -22.69 -10.41
CA GLU A 352 6.99 -21.25 -10.65
C GLU A 352 7.01 -20.46 -9.34
N ILE A 353 6.44 -21.02 -8.27
CA ILE A 353 6.43 -20.39 -6.95
C ILE A 353 7.86 -20.33 -6.38
N ASN A 354 8.62 -21.41 -6.50
CA ASN A 354 9.98 -21.59 -5.99
C ASN A 354 11.04 -21.11 -6.99
N ASP A 355 10.85 -19.91 -7.55
CA ASP A 355 11.82 -19.32 -8.46
C ASP A 355 12.68 -18.26 -7.76
N SER A 356 13.90 -18.68 -7.38
CA SER A 356 14.90 -17.81 -6.78
C SER A 356 15.43 -16.70 -7.71
N LYS A 357 15.11 -16.73 -9.00
CA LYS A 357 15.49 -15.71 -9.98
C LYS A 357 14.53 -14.53 -9.98
N VAL A 358 13.33 -14.68 -9.44
CA VAL A 358 12.33 -13.61 -9.32
C VAL A 358 12.75 -12.64 -8.21
N GLY A 359 12.60 -11.33 -8.45
CA GLY A 359 13.02 -10.33 -7.50
C GLY A 359 12.24 -10.41 -6.19
N ASN A 360 12.89 -10.15 -5.04
CA ASN A 360 12.27 -10.19 -3.71
C ASN A 360 10.97 -9.36 -3.59
N LEU A 361 10.92 -8.20 -4.25
CA LEU A 361 9.73 -7.36 -4.28
C LEU A 361 8.62 -7.99 -5.12
N GLU A 362 8.97 -8.65 -6.22
CA GLU A 362 8.03 -9.34 -7.09
C GLU A 362 7.47 -10.61 -6.44
N LEU A 363 8.30 -11.38 -5.72
CA LEU A 363 7.85 -12.52 -4.90
C LEU A 363 6.80 -12.08 -3.87
N TYR A 364 7.09 -11.01 -3.13
CA TYR A 364 6.13 -10.42 -2.20
C TYR A 364 4.88 -9.90 -2.92
N GLY A 365 5.05 -9.18 -4.02
CA GLY A 365 3.96 -8.66 -4.83
C GLY A 365 3.04 -9.77 -5.35
N ARG A 366 3.60 -10.88 -5.82
CA ARG A 366 2.85 -12.07 -6.26
C ARG A 366 2.04 -12.68 -5.12
N ALA A 367 2.60 -12.76 -3.91
CA ALA A 367 1.85 -13.25 -2.75
C ALA A 367 0.70 -12.30 -2.35
N LYS A 368 0.88 -10.98 -2.48
CA LYS A 368 -0.19 -10.00 -2.21
C LYS A 368 -1.25 -9.95 -3.33
N LEU A 369 -0.85 -10.21 -4.58
CA LEU A 369 -1.75 -10.46 -5.70
C LEU A 369 -2.61 -11.71 -5.46
N ALA A 370 -1.99 -12.80 -4.98
CA ALA A 370 -2.69 -14.04 -4.66
C ALA A 370 -3.83 -13.81 -3.65
N ILE A 371 -3.61 -12.97 -2.63
CA ILE A 371 -4.67 -12.61 -1.67
C ILE A 371 -5.88 -11.97 -2.35
N ILE A 372 -5.68 -10.97 -3.22
CA ILE A 372 -6.81 -10.27 -3.87
C ILE A 372 -7.59 -11.23 -4.79
N LEU A 373 -6.86 -12.01 -5.59
CA LEU A 373 -7.44 -13.02 -6.47
C LEU A 373 -8.22 -14.07 -5.69
N GLY A 374 -7.61 -14.62 -4.65
CA GLY A 374 -8.19 -15.71 -3.88
C GLY A 374 -9.37 -15.28 -3.03
N VAL A 375 -9.38 -14.05 -2.50
CA VAL A 375 -10.56 -13.47 -1.84
C VAL A 375 -11.73 -13.36 -2.82
N LYS A 376 -11.52 -12.71 -3.97
CA LYS A 376 -12.61 -12.42 -4.90
C LYS A 376 -13.08 -13.66 -5.67
N PHE A 377 -12.17 -14.32 -6.37
CA PHE A 377 -12.51 -15.42 -7.29
C PHE A 377 -12.52 -16.79 -6.61
N GLY A 378 -11.84 -16.93 -5.47
CA GLY A 378 -11.83 -18.15 -4.67
C GLY A 378 -12.95 -18.16 -3.64
N PHE A 379 -12.74 -17.48 -2.51
CA PHE A 379 -13.66 -17.50 -1.39
C PHE A 379 -15.05 -17.01 -1.76
N VAL A 380 -15.17 -15.88 -2.45
CA VAL A 380 -16.50 -15.32 -2.77
C VAL A 380 -17.18 -16.08 -3.90
N ASP A 381 -16.53 -16.21 -5.05
CA ASP A 381 -17.18 -16.77 -6.25
C ASP A 381 -17.29 -18.30 -6.23
N ARG A 382 -16.35 -19.03 -5.59
CA ARG A 382 -16.38 -20.51 -5.56
C ARG A 382 -16.94 -21.10 -4.27
N VAL A 383 -16.98 -20.35 -3.17
CA VAL A 383 -17.40 -20.90 -1.86
C VAL A 383 -18.64 -20.20 -1.32
N ILE A 384 -18.54 -18.91 -0.98
CA ILE A 384 -19.59 -18.20 -0.25
C ILE A 384 -20.86 -18.05 -1.08
N LYS A 385 -20.76 -17.55 -2.32
CA LYS A 385 -21.93 -17.34 -3.20
C LYS A 385 -22.63 -18.65 -3.55
N PRO A 386 -21.94 -19.71 -4.02
CA PRO A 386 -22.60 -20.98 -4.35
C PRO A 386 -23.27 -21.65 -3.16
N ASN A 387 -22.71 -21.51 -1.96
CA ASN A 387 -23.31 -22.05 -0.73
C ASN A 387 -24.49 -21.22 -0.20
N GLY A 388 -24.65 -19.98 -0.66
CA GLY A 388 -25.61 -19.03 -0.09
C GLY A 388 -25.28 -18.62 1.36
N ASP A 389 -23.99 -18.64 1.73
CA ASP A 389 -23.57 -18.31 3.08
C ASP A 389 -23.58 -16.79 3.33
N ASN A 390 -24.11 -16.35 4.48
CA ASN A 390 -24.04 -14.95 4.90
C ASN A 390 -22.67 -14.66 5.56
N ILE A 391 -21.62 -14.66 4.75
CA ILE A 391 -20.22 -14.44 5.17
C ILE A 391 -19.61 -13.43 4.22
N TYR A 392 -18.82 -12.49 4.75
CA TYR A 392 -18.10 -11.52 3.91
C TYR A 392 -16.59 -11.78 3.98
N ALA A 393 -15.98 -11.95 2.80
CA ALA A 393 -14.54 -12.04 2.65
C ALA A 393 -14.01 -10.78 1.95
N LEU A 394 -13.00 -10.15 2.53
CA LEU A 394 -12.51 -8.84 2.12
C LEU A 394 -10.98 -8.85 2.14
N SER A 395 -10.37 -8.05 1.26
CA SER A 395 -8.93 -7.80 1.29
C SER A 395 -8.68 -6.32 1.51
N VAL A 396 -7.64 -6.01 2.28
CA VAL A 396 -7.29 -4.62 2.63
C VAL A 396 -5.82 -4.37 2.40
N HIS A 397 -5.47 -3.11 2.18
CA HIS A 397 -4.11 -2.63 2.31
C HIS A 397 -4.04 -1.75 3.57
N PRO A 398 -3.01 -1.91 4.41
CA PRO A 398 -2.91 -1.16 5.65
C PRO A 398 -2.41 0.28 5.44
N GLY A 399 -2.12 0.69 4.21
CA GLY A 399 -1.39 1.93 3.92
C GLY A 399 0.13 1.71 3.98
N ALA A 400 0.90 2.76 3.72
CA ALA A 400 2.35 2.74 3.90
C ALA A 400 2.69 2.81 5.40
N VAL A 401 2.58 1.69 6.12
CA VAL A 401 2.80 1.64 7.58
C VAL A 401 4.29 1.48 7.89
N ASN A 402 4.79 2.26 8.84
CA ASN A 402 6.14 2.13 9.39
C ASN A 402 6.28 0.90 10.32
N THR A 403 5.95 -0.31 9.84
CA THR A 403 6.17 -1.53 10.63
C THR A 403 7.62 -1.98 10.51
N ALA A 404 8.34 -2.13 11.64
CA ALA A 404 9.64 -2.82 11.80
C ALA A 404 10.68 -2.67 10.67
N MET A 405 10.59 -1.58 9.91
CA MET A 405 11.28 -1.33 8.65
C MET A 405 12.74 -0.95 8.88
N GLN A 406 13.06 -0.54 10.11
CA GLN A 406 14.38 -0.04 10.49
C GLN A 406 15.49 -1.08 10.45
N GLN A 407 15.20 -2.37 10.68
CA GLN A 407 16.26 -3.39 10.78
C GLN A 407 16.59 -4.00 9.40
N GLN A 408 15.58 -4.42 8.64
CA GLN A 408 15.76 -5.16 7.38
C GLN A 408 16.23 -4.29 6.21
N TRP A 409 15.92 -2.98 6.20
CA TRP A 409 16.37 -2.06 5.15
C TRP A 409 17.80 -1.54 5.39
N LYS A 410 18.24 -1.49 6.66
CA LYS A 410 19.66 -1.27 7.00
C LYS A 410 20.54 -2.38 6.45
N ASP A 411 20.05 -3.62 6.48
CA ASP A 411 20.76 -4.78 5.94
C ASP A 411 20.79 -4.79 4.40
N ALA A 412 19.75 -4.25 3.75
CA ALA A 412 19.65 -4.19 2.29
C ALA A 412 20.45 -3.03 1.65
N TYR A 413 20.70 -1.93 2.38
CA TYR A 413 21.41 -0.74 1.85
C TYR A 413 22.38 -0.14 2.89
N PRO A 414 23.64 -0.59 2.95
CA PRO A 414 24.62 -0.07 3.90
C PRO A 414 25.03 1.38 3.56
N GLY A 415 25.13 2.24 4.57
CA GLY A 415 25.75 3.58 4.46
C GLY A 415 24.83 4.78 4.75
N LEU A 416 25.34 5.98 4.48
CA LEU A 416 24.68 7.27 4.78
C LEU A 416 23.34 7.43 4.01
N PHE A 417 23.25 6.85 2.83
CA PHE A 417 22.05 6.79 1.99
C PHE A 417 20.89 6.03 2.66
N GLY A 418 21.18 4.89 3.32
CA GLY A 418 20.19 4.12 4.06
C GLY A 418 19.62 4.88 5.27
N LYS A 419 20.43 5.70 5.95
CA LYS A 419 19.97 6.51 7.10
C LYS A 419 19.01 7.63 6.69
N ILE A 420 19.24 8.28 5.55
CA ILE A 420 18.40 9.38 5.06
C ILE A 420 17.05 8.86 4.55
N VAL A 421 17.05 7.75 3.80
CA VAL A 421 15.82 7.08 3.34
C VAL A 421 14.97 6.59 4.51
N THR A 422 15.61 6.01 5.53
CA THR A 422 14.93 5.53 6.74
C THR A 422 14.25 6.68 7.49
N ASN A 423 14.92 7.83 7.68
CA ASN A 423 14.35 8.98 8.40
C ASN A 423 13.24 9.69 7.62
N MET A 424 13.30 9.74 6.29
CA MET A 424 12.22 10.34 5.47
C MET A 424 10.96 9.47 5.42
N MET A 425 11.10 8.14 5.42
CA MET A 425 9.94 7.24 5.46
C MET A 425 9.25 7.20 6.84
N LEU A 426 10.01 7.44 7.92
CA LEU A 426 9.47 7.56 9.28
C LEU A 426 8.46 8.72 9.44
N VAL A 427 8.61 9.80 8.67
CA VAL A 427 7.74 10.99 8.75
C VAL A 427 6.54 10.91 7.79
N ALA A 428 6.61 10.06 6.75
CA ALA A 428 5.61 10.02 5.68
C ALA A 428 4.66 8.80 5.73
N GLY A 429 4.99 7.77 6.50
CA GLY A 429 4.21 6.54 6.66
C GLY A 429 3.19 6.62 7.81
N ARG A 430 2.11 5.83 7.71
CA ARG A 430 1.16 5.60 8.80
C ARG A 430 1.88 5.01 10.01
N ASP A 431 1.47 5.41 11.21
CA ASP A 431 1.81 4.65 12.40
C ASP A 431 1.09 3.28 12.38
N ILE A 432 1.50 2.38 13.27
CA ILE A 432 0.99 1.01 13.28
C ILE A 432 -0.51 0.97 13.59
N GLU A 433 -1.00 1.88 14.44
CA GLU A 433 -2.42 2.01 14.78
C GLU A 433 -3.23 2.39 13.53
N GLN A 434 -2.83 3.42 12.81
CA GLN A 434 -3.44 3.82 11.53
C GLN A 434 -3.38 2.71 10.48
N GLY A 435 -2.37 1.87 10.54
CA GLY A 435 -2.25 0.67 9.72
C GLY A 435 -3.39 -0.31 9.88
N SER A 436 -3.96 -0.41 11.09
CA SER A 436 -5.07 -1.31 11.41
C SER A 436 -6.44 -0.85 10.90
N TYR A 437 -6.59 0.44 10.56
CA TYR A 437 -7.90 1.03 10.33
C TYR A 437 -8.64 0.40 9.14
N SER A 438 -7.94 0.05 8.06
CA SER A 438 -8.57 -0.61 6.91
C SER A 438 -9.12 -1.97 7.28
N ALA A 439 -8.37 -2.76 8.06
CA ALA A 439 -8.79 -4.07 8.53
C ALA A 439 -9.94 -3.98 9.54
N LEU A 440 -9.85 -3.05 10.49
CA LEU A 440 -10.92 -2.78 11.45
C LEU A 440 -12.21 -2.37 10.74
N TYR A 441 -12.13 -1.44 9.78
CA TYR A 441 -13.27 -1.05 8.95
C TYR A 441 -13.87 -2.25 8.22
N ALA A 442 -13.06 -3.04 7.50
CA ALA A 442 -13.55 -4.22 6.80
C ALA A 442 -14.18 -5.26 7.76
N ALA A 443 -13.65 -5.37 8.97
CA ALA A 443 -14.10 -6.33 9.98
C ALA A 443 -15.40 -5.92 10.69
N THR A 444 -15.70 -4.63 10.82
CA THR A 444 -16.78 -4.17 11.71
C THR A 444 -17.78 -3.21 11.09
N ALA A 445 -17.45 -2.55 9.98
CA ALA A 445 -18.31 -1.53 9.40
C ALA A 445 -19.59 -2.12 8.79
N PRO A 446 -20.79 -1.64 9.17
CA PRO A 446 -22.06 -2.09 8.60
C PRO A 446 -22.17 -1.74 7.11
N GLU A 447 -21.50 -0.67 6.66
CA GLU A 447 -21.54 -0.23 5.26
C GLU A 447 -20.99 -1.29 4.30
N VAL A 448 -20.15 -2.22 4.77
CA VAL A 448 -19.68 -3.36 3.98
C VAL A 448 -20.85 -4.25 3.55
N GLU A 449 -21.79 -4.50 4.46
CA GLU A 449 -23.02 -5.25 4.20
C GLU A 449 -24.00 -4.44 3.36
N GLU A 450 -24.25 -3.20 3.77
CA GLU A 450 -25.22 -2.31 3.09
C GLU A 450 -24.88 -2.09 1.60
N LYS A 451 -23.58 -2.03 1.28
CA LYS A 451 -23.10 -1.83 -0.09
C LYS A 451 -22.77 -3.13 -0.82
N GLY A 452 -22.98 -4.29 -0.19
CA GLY A 452 -22.73 -5.60 -0.80
C GLY A 452 -21.27 -5.80 -1.21
N TRP A 453 -20.31 -5.29 -0.43
CA TRP A 453 -18.89 -5.25 -0.79
C TRP A 453 -18.14 -6.59 -0.62
N ASN A 454 -18.84 -7.71 -0.71
CA ASN A 454 -18.20 -9.03 -0.60
C ASN A 454 -17.19 -9.25 -1.74
N GLY A 455 -15.95 -9.58 -1.39
CA GLY A 455 -14.84 -9.73 -2.33
C GLY A 455 -14.14 -8.41 -2.69
N ALA A 456 -14.49 -7.30 -2.04
CA ALA A 456 -13.85 -6.02 -2.27
C ALA A 456 -12.39 -6.00 -1.79
N TYR A 457 -11.62 -5.12 -2.43
CA TYR A 457 -10.29 -4.72 -2.01
C TYR A 457 -10.32 -3.26 -1.59
N PHE A 458 -9.85 -2.93 -0.40
CA PHE A 458 -9.75 -1.55 0.09
C PHE A 458 -8.31 -1.08 0.16
N ASP A 459 -8.03 0.14 -0.33
CA ASP A 459 -6.74 0.81 -0.13
C ASP A 459 -6.73 1.74 1.10
N ASP A 460 -7.92 2.13 1.55
CA ASP A 460 -8.18 2.96 2.73
C ASP A 460 -9.55 2.55 3.34
N PRO A 461 -9.85 2.84 4.63
CA PRO A 461 -11.17 2.62 5.21
C PRO A 461 -12.27 3.21 4.33
N GLY A 462 -13.24 2.36 3.96
CA GLY A 462 -14.37 2.76 3.13
C GLY A 462 -14.06 3.11 1.68
N LYS A 463 -12.81 2.95 1.22
CA LYS A 463 -12.38 3.30 -0.14
C LYS A 463 -11.89 2.09 -0.92
N LEU A 464 -12.60 1.79 -2.00
CA LEU A 464 -12.22 0.69 -2.91
C LEU A 464 -10.87 0.98 -3.56
N GLY A 465 -9.95 0.03 -3.41
CA GLY A 465 -8.58 0.13 -3.86
C GLY A 465 -8.41 -0.09 -5.36
N SER A 466 -7.37 0.53 -5.93
CA SER A 466 -6.96 0.24 -7.30
C SER A 466 -6.31 -1.14 -7.43
N GLN A 467 -6.84 -1.96 -8.33
CA GLN A 467 -6.37 -3.32 -8.60
C GLN A 467 -5.56 -3.35 -9.91
N SER A 468 -4.48 -4.14 -9.94
CA SER A 468 -3.77 -4.46 -11.18
C SER A 468 -4.67 -5.21 -12.17
N ARG A 469 -4.27 -5.31 -13.44
CA ARG A 469 -4.99 -6.12 -14.44
C ARG A 469 -5.02 -7.60 -14.03
N GLN A 470 -3.88 -8.11 -13.54
CA GLN A 470 -3.78 -9.49 -13.06
C GLN A 470 -4.73 -9.75 -11.87
N ALA A 471 -4.90 -8.80 -10.95
CA ALA A 471 -5.80 -8.94 -9.81
C ALA A 471 -7.30 -9.00 -10.18
N GLN A 472 -7.64 -8.70 -11.44
CA GLN A 472 -9.00 -8.74 -11.98
C GLN A 472 -9.21 -9.95 -12.90
N ASP A 473 -8.24 -10.86 -13.02
CA ASP A 473 -8.30 -12.01 -13.90
C ASP A 473 -8.91 -13.25 -13.20
N PRO A 474 -10.13 -13.69 -13.59
CA PRO A 474 -10.78 -14.85 -12.98
C PRO A 474 -10.07 -16.17 -13.31
N ALA A 475 -9.40 -16.29 -14.46
CA ALA A 475 -8.67 -17.50 -14.83
C ALA A 475 -7.42 -17.65 -13.96
N LEU A 476 -6.74 -16.54 -13.66
CA LEU A 476 -5.62 -16.54 -12.73
C LEU A 476 -6.07 -16.86 -11.29
N GLY A 477 -7.23 -16.36 -10.87
CA GLY A 477 -7.84 -16.73 -9.58
C GLY A 477 -8.19 -18.21 -9.48
N ALA A 478 -8.69 -18.81 -10.56
CA ALA A 478 -8.94 -20.25 -10.66
C ALA A 478 -7.65 -21.08 -10.54
N ALA A 479 -6.61 -20.70 -11.29
CA ALA A 479 -5.31 -21.39 -11.26
C ALA A 479 -4.68 -21.34 -9.85
N LEU A 480 -4.72 -20.17 -9.21
CA LEU A 480 -4.28 -20.01 -7.82
C LEU A 480 -5.02 -20.94 -6.87
N TRP A 481 -6.34 -20.98 -6.97
CA TRP A 481 -7.19 -21.81 -6.12
C TRP A 481 -6.84 -23.30 -6.24
N ASP A 482 -6.70 -23.78 -7.48
CA ASP A 482 -6.40 -25.17 -7.77
C ASP A 482 -4.97 -25.54 -7.35
N LEU A 483 -4.00 -24.64 -7.55
CA LEU A 483 -2.63 -24.81 -7.03
C LEU A 483 -2.63 -24.90 -5.51
N SER A 484 -3.33 -24.01 -4.80
CA SER A 484 -3.38 -24.03 -3.33
C SER A 484 -3.91 -25.36 -2.79
N HIS A 485 -4.99 -25.90 -3.37
CA HIS A 485 -5.54 -27.20 -2.96
C HIS A 485 -4.53 -28.32 -3.19
N ARG A 486 -3.91 -28.34 -4.36
CA ARG A 486 -2.95 -29.37 -4.75
C ARG A 486 -1.76 -29.39 -3.81
N LEU A 487 -1.17 -28.22 -3.54
CA LEU A 487 0.00 -28.11 -2.64
C LEU A 487 -0.34 -28.57 -1.22
N ILE A 488 -1.51 -28.22 -0.68
CA ILE A 488 -1.89 -28.68 0.67
C ILE A 488 -2.04 -30.19 0.72
N LYS A 489 -2.71 -30.78 -0.28
CA LYS A 489 -2.87 -32.23 -0.36
C LYS A 489 -1.56 -32.97 -0.51
N GLU A 490 -0.67 -32.48 -1.38
CA GLU A 490 0.66 -33.05 -1.59
C GLU A 490 1.52 -33.00 -0.31
N LYS A 491 1.45 -31.91 0.46
CA LYS A 491 2.32 -31.70 1.64
C LYS A 491 1.76 -32.31 2.92
N VAL A 492 0.44 -32.39 3.07
CA VAL A 492 -0.22 -32.79 4.32
C VAL A 492 -1.00 -34.10 4.20
N GLY A 493 -1.50 -34.45 3.00
CA GLY A 493 -2.30 -35.65 2.74
C GLY A 493 -3.61 -35.33 2.00
N GLU A 494 -4.18 -36.31 1.31
CA GLU A 494 -5.42 -36.13 0.52
C GLU A 494 -6.65 -35.71 1.36
N ASP A 495 -6.66 -36.10 2.63
CA ASP A 495 -7.69 -35.78 3.64
C ASP A 495 -7.39 -34.48 4.41
N ALA A 496 -6.38 -33.70 3.99
CA ALA A 496 -5.95 -32.52 4.72
C ALA A 496 -7.00 -31.42 4.77
N MET A 497 -7.72 -31.22 3.67
CA MET A 497 -8.68 -30.13 3.55
C MET A 497 -10.08 -30.53 3.98
N VAL A 498 -10.81 -29.56 4.53
CA VAL A 498 -12.23 -29.70 4.83
C VAL A 498 -13.03 -29.33 3.60
N ASP A 499 -14.15 -30.03 3.41
CA ASP A 499 -15.13 -29.66 2.39
C ASP A 499 -15.67 -28.24 2.67
N TRP A 500 -15.60 -27.37 1.66
CA TRP A 500 -16.09 -25.99 1.73
C TRP A 500 -17.60 -25.88 1.97
N THR A 501 -18.35 -26.97 1.76
CA THR A 501 -19.78 -27.11 2.03
C THR A 501 -20.08 -27.74 3.40
N ALA A 502 -19.06 -28.11 4.18
CA ALA A 502 -19.26 -28.60 5.54
C ALA A 502 -19.66 -27.46 6.49
N ALA A 503 -20.43 -27.77 7.53
CA ALA A 503 -20.68 -26.88 8.65
C ALA A 503 -20.36 -27.66 9.93
N LYS A 504 -19.75 -27.00 10.94
CA LYS A 504 -19.55 -27.63 12.25
C LYS A 504 -20.94 -27.91 12.83
N SER A 505 -21.16 -29.14 13.30
CA SER A 505 -22.40 -29.56 13.97
C SER A 505 -22.68 -28.78 15.24
#